data_AF-A0A0M3KIE4-F1
#
_entry.id   AF-A0A0M3KIE4-F1
#
_cell.length_a   1.000
_cell.length_b   1.000
_cell.length_c   1.000
_cell.angle_alpha   90.00
_cell.angle_beta   90.00
_cell.angle_gamma   90.00
#
_symmetry.space_group_name_H-M   'P 1'
#
loop_
_entity.id
_entity.type
_entity.pdbx_description
1 polymer ?
#
loop_
_entity_poly.entity_id
_entity_poly.type
_entity_poly.pdbx_seq_one_letter_code
_entity_poly.pdbx_strand_id
1 'polypeptide(L)'
;MIQYIQENGVSSEDDYQYFGKREKWCTNGGTELGKVFVQRVVRIPRNETLMMHYLAEVGPMTAEVPIIEPLRHYKEGVFHPSEALCAEAPSRTQTMTVVGYGTQNSKNYWILKNSWGETWGMNGYIYYERGVESCGIEEGDLFGVEVRKVPGVEAANKRSDCHDHCN
;
A
#
# COMPACT_ATOMS: atom_id res chain seq x y z
N MET A 1 -10.72 2.38 -13.05
CA MET A 1 -9.29 2.02 -12.97
C MET A 1 -9.08 0.52 -13.11
N ILE A 2 -9.58 -0.32 -12.18
CA ILE A 2 -9.32 -1.78 -12.19
C ILE A 2 -9.63 -2.44 -13.54
N GLN A 3 -10.83 -2.22 -14.09
CA GLN A 3 -11.21 -2.78 -15.39
C GLN A 3 -10.24 -2.41 -16.51
N TYR A 4 -9.79 -1.15 -16.55
CA TYR A 4 -8.81 -0.69 -17.52
C TYR A 4 -7.49 -1.47 -17.41
N ILE A 5 -7.00 -1.70 -16.19
CA ILE A 5 -5.74 -2.44 -15.95
C ILE A 5 -5.91 -3.94 -16.27
N GLN A 6 -7.10 -4.51 -16.07
CA GLN A 6 -7.39 -5.90 -16.47
C GLN A 6 -7.30 -6.08 -18.00
N GLU A 7 -7.79 -5.09 -18.75
CA GLU A 7 -7.87 -5.11 -20.21
C GLU A 7 -6.56 -4.65 -20.90
N ASN A 8 -5.92 -3.60 -20.40
CA ASN A 8 -4.84 -2.87 -21.08
C ASN A 8 -3.49 -2.94 -20.36
N GLY A 9 -3.48 -3.44 -19.11
CA GLY A 9 -2.29 -3.46 -18.25
C GLY A 9 -1.93 -2.09 -17.69
N VAL A 10 -0.96 -2.08 -16.78
CA VAL A 10 -0.31 -0.88 -16.24
C VAL A 10 1.19 -1.00 -16.45
N SER A 11 1.80 0.11 -16.83
CA SER A 11 3.23 0.22 -17.10
C SER A 11 4.04 0.41 -15.83
N SER A 12 5.35 0.15 -15.91
CA SER A 12 6.28 0.51 -14.85
C SER A 12 6.41 2.03 -14.70
N GLU A 13 6.87 2.51 -13.55
CA GLU A 13 7.17 3.93 -13.33
C GLU A 13 8.27 4.43 -14.28
N ASP A 14 9.24 3.56 -14.63
CA ASP A 14 10.31 3.89 -15.58
C ASP A 14 9.77 4.12 -17.00
N ASP A 15 8.75 3.35 -17.40
CA ASP A 15 8.09 3.48 -18.70
C ASP A 15 7.02 4.58 -18.74
N TYR A 16 6.44 4.93 -17.58
CA TYR A 16 5.42 5.97 -17.42
C TYR A 16 5.61 6.74 -16.11
N GLN A 17 6.41 7.81 -16.17
CA GLN A 17 6.75 8.63 -15.00
C GLN A 17 5.60 9.52 -14.50
N TYR A 18 5.51 9.68 -13.18
CA TYR A 18 4.56 10.58 -12.54
C TYR A 18 5.03 12.05 -12.53
N PHE A 19 4.23 12.94 -13.12
CA PHE A 19 4.53 14.38 -13.20
C PHE A 19 3.69 15.27 -12.26
N GLY A 20 2.88 14.70 -11.37
CA GLY A 20 2.06 15.48 -10.44
C GLY A 20 0.93 16.30 -11.11
N LYS A 21 0.64 16.06 -12.39
CA LYS A 21 -0.39 16.76 -13.15
C LYS A 21 -0.98 15.86 -14.23
N ARG A 22 -2.25 16.11 -14.55
CA ARG A 22 -2.90 15.45 -15.68
C ARG A 22 -2.25 15.88 -16.99
N GLU A 23 -1.81 14.91 -17.77
CA GLU A 23 -1.31 15.15 -19.13
C GLU A 23 -2.45 15.37 -20.13
N LYS A 24 -2.15 16.07 -21.22
CA LYS A 24 -3.13 16.35 -22.28
C LYS A 24 -3.50 15.11 -23.09
N TRP A 25 -2.58 14.15 -23.20
CA TRP A 25 -2.72 12.94 -24.00
C TRP A 25 -2.24 11.75 -23.19
N CYS A 26 -2.90 10.60 -23.34
CA CYS A 26 -2.41 9.35 -22.77
C CYS A 26 -1.39 8.74 -23.73
N THR A 27 -0.22 8.39 -23.22
CA THR A 27 0.74 7.55 -23.95
C THR A 27 0.55 6.10 -23.52
N ASN A 28 0.99 5.13 -24.33
CA ASN A 28 0.86 3.72 -23.98
C ASN A 28 1.88 3.26 -22.91
N GLY A 29 2.77 4.15 -22.44
CA GLY A 29 3.73 3.89 -21.36
C GLY A 29 4.64 2.70 -21.64
N GLY A 30 5.39 2.70 -22.73
CA GLY A 30 6.30 1.60 -23.08
C GLY A 30 5.66 0.47 -23.91
N THR A 31 6.22 -0.74 -23.78
CA THR A 31 5.81 -1.92 -24.57
C THR A 31 4.84 -2.82 -23.80
N GLU A 32 3.97 -3.56 -24.50
CA GLU A 32 3.04 -4.51 -23.88
C GLU A 32 3.74 -5.57 -23.00
N LEU A 33 4.98 -5.95 -23.34
CA LEU A 33 5.76 -6.92 -22.58
C LEU A 33 6.14 -6.42 -21.17
N GLY A 34 6.26 -5.11 -20.97
CA GLY A 34 6.59 -4.50 -19.67
C GLY A 34 5.40 -4.34 -18.73
N LYS A 35 4.18 -4.61 -19.20
CA LYS A 35 2.96 -4.33 -18.45
C LYS A 35 2.58 -5.42 -17.47
N VAL A 36 1.99 -4.99 -16.36
CA VAL A 36 1.35 -5.85 -15.36
C VAL A 36 -0.16 -5.69 -15.46
N PHE A 37 -0.90 -6.78 -15.34
CA PHE A 37 -2.35 -6.77 -15.41
C PHE A 37 -2.94 -7.18 -14.08
N VAL A 38 -4.08 -6.58 -13.72
CA VAL A 38 -4.89 -7.11 -12.62
C VAL A 38 -5.54 -8.40 -13.11
N GLN A 39 -5.37 -9.48 -12.36
CA GLN A 39 -6.12 -10.72 -12.58
C GLN A 39 -7.42 -10.67 -11.80
N ARG A 40 -7.35 -10.38 -10.50
CA ARG A 40 -8.54 -10.21 -9.65
C ARG A 40 -8.31 -9.24 -8.51
N VAL A 41 -9.41 -8.67 -8.03
CA VAL A 41 -9.48 -7.94 -6.76
C VAL A 41 -10.10 -8.86 -5.73
N VAL A 42 -9.48 -8.95 -4.56
CA VAL A 42 -9.91 -9.81 -3.46
C VAL A 42 -10.36 -8.91 -2.32
N ARG A 43 -11.61 -9.07 -1.88
CA ARG A 43 -12.09 -8.43 -0.64
C ARG A 43 -11.63 -9.28 0.54
N ILE A 44 -10.93 -8.66 1.48
CA ILE A 44 -10.37 -9.33 2.64
C ILE A 44 -11.40 -9.28 3.78
N PRO A 45 -11.69 -10.40 4.46
CA PRO A 45 -12.57 -10.41 5.61
C PRO A 45 -12.05 -9.50 6.73
N ARG A 46 -12.97 -8.85 7.45
CA ARG A 46 -12.69 -8.01 8.63
C ARG A 46 -12.36 -8.89 9.83
N ASN A 47 -11.18 -9.49 9.77
CA ASN A 47 -10.65 -10.36 10.79
C ASN A 47 -9.14 -10.22 10.78
N GLU A 48 -8.61 -9.69 11.87
CA GLU A 48 -7.19 -9.38 12.02
C GLU A 48 -6.29 -10.58 11.66
N THR A 49 -6.66 -11.80 12.07
CA THR A 49 -5.87 -13.02 11.77
C THR A 49 -5.88 -13.32 10.27
N LEU A 50 -7.02 -13.20 9.59
CA LEU A 50 -7.11 -13.40 8.14
C LEU A 50 -6.39 -12.30 7.36
N MET A 51 -6.40 -11.07 7.86
CA MET A 51 -5.65 -9.96 7.30
C MET A 51 -4.14 -10.19 7.41
N MET A 52 -3.65 -10.63 8.58
CA MET A 52 -2.25 -11.01 8.77
C MET A 52 -1.83 -12.16 7.84
N HIS A 53 -2.68 -13.19 7.73
CA HIS A 53 -2.43 -14.31 6.84
C HIS A 53 -2.39 -13.88 5.37
N TYR A 54 -3.31 -13.01 4.94
CA TYR A 54 -3.30 -12.47 3.58
C TYR A 54 -2.01 -11.70 3.28
N LEU A 55 -1.57 -10.84 4.20
CA LEU A 55 -0.31 -10.10 4.04
C LEU A 55 0.91 -11.02 3.92
N ALA A 56 0.95 -12.11 4.71
CA ALA A 56 2.07 -13.04 4.73
C ALA A 56 2.14 -13.91 3.47
N GLU A 57 0.98 -14.40 3.01
CA GLU A 57 0.92 -15.42 1.94
C GLU A 57 0.64 -14.85 0.55
N VAL A 58 -0.04 -13.71 0.47
CA VAL A 58 -0.51 -13.13 -0.80
C VAL A 58 0.15 -11.79 -1.08
N GLY A 59 0.10 -10.87 -0.12
CA GLY A 59 0.76 -9.58 -0.23
C GLY A 59 -0.07 -8.40 0.22
N PRO A 60 0.26 -7.18 -0.23
CA PRO A 60 -0.29 -5.94 0.30
C PRO A 60 -1.81 -5.80 0.10
N MET A 61 -2.43 -5.04 1.01
CA MET A 61 -3.86 -4.70 0.95
C MET A 61 -4.11 -3.21 1.17
N THR A 62 -5.21 -2.68 0.66
CA THR A 62 -5.60 -1.28 0.87
C THR A 62 -6.28 -1.10 2.22
N ALA A 63 -6.04 0.04 2.87
CA ALA A 63 -6.78 0.50 4.03
C ALA A 63 -7.18 1.97 3.87
N GLU A 64 -8.39 2.31 4.33
CA GLU A 64 -8.86 3.70 4.38
C GLU A 64 -8.56 4.29 5.76
N VAL A 65 -7.78 5.36 5.80
CA VAL A 65 -7.38 6.01 7.05
C VAL A 65 -7.99 7.41 7.11
N PRO A 66 -8.76 7.76 8.16
CA PRO A 66 -9.32 9.10 8.29
C PRO A 66 -8.22 10.19 8.35
N ILE A 67 -8.40 11.27 7.59
CA ILE A 67 -7.44 12.39 7.58
C ILE A 67 -7.74 13.33 8.75
N ILE A 68 -7.11 13.05 9.89
CA ILE A 68 -7.15 13.87 11.10
C ILE A 68 -5.84 14.66 11.29
N GLU A 69 -5.88 15.74 12.09
CA GLU A 69 -4.73 16.62 12.30
C GLU A 69 -3.46 15.89 12.78
N PRO A 70 -3.52 14.95 13.74
CA PRO A 70 -2.32 14.20 14.15
C PRO A 70 -1.70 13.37 13.03
N LEU A 71 -2.49 12.86 12.08
CA LEU A 71 -1.98 12.08 10.95
C LEU A 71 -1.13 12.95 10.02
N ARG A 72 -1.55 14.20 9.78
CA ARG A 72 -0.81 15.17 8.94
C ARG A 72 0.60 15.43 9.50
N HIS A 73 0.75 15.37 10.81
CA HIS A 73 1.98 15.67 11.53
C HIS A 73 2.72 14.43 12.03
N TYR A 74 2.27 13.22 11.66
CA TYR A 74 2.91 11.97 12.08
C TYR A 74 4.40 11.93 11.67
N LYS A 75 5.24 11.46 12.60
CA LYS A 75 6.69 11.33 12.42
C LYS A 75 7.18 9.94 12.76
N GLU A 76 6.77 9.39 13.90
CA GLU A 76 7.27 8.09 14.37
C GLU A 76 6.35 7.47 15.44
N GLY A 77 6.63 6.21 15.78
CA GLY A 77 5.94 5.46 16.82
C GLY A 77 4.62 4.82 16.34
N VAL A 78 3.99 4.05 17.22
CA VAL A 78 2.69 3.44 16.94
C VAL A 78 1.60 4.51 17.08
N PHE A 79 1.03 4.90 15.96
CA PHE A 79 -0.04 5.86 15.84
C PHE A 79 -1.35 5.29 16.39
N HIS A 80 -1.93 6.03 17.33
CA HIS A 80 -3.20 5.71 17.98
C HIS A 80 -3.91 7.03 18.35
N PRO A 81 -4.80 7.52 17.47
CA PRO A 81 -5.62 8.68 17.77
C PRO A 81 -6.72 8.35 18.78
N SER A 82 -7.18 9.35 19.53
CA SER A 82 -8.31 9.16 20.45
C SER A 82 -9.63 8.98 19.68
N GLU A 83 -10.57 8.27 20.29
CA GLU A 83 -11.92 8.08 19.74
C GLU A 83 -12.62 9.41 19.40
N ALA A 84 -12.41 10.44 20.23
CA ALA A 84 -12.96 11.78 19.97
C ALA A 84 -12.44 12.37 18.65
N LEU A 85 -11.14 12.22 18.37
CA LEU A 85 -10.56 12.67 17.10
C LEU A 85 -11.06 11.84 15.91
N CYS A 86 -11.29 10.53 16.11
CA CYS A 86 -11.90 9.68 15.09
C CYS A 86 -13.36 10.09 14.80
N ALA A 87 -14.14 10.44 15.82
CA ALA A 87 -15.54 10.83 15.70
C ALA A 87 -15.72 12.20 15.03
N GLU A 88 -14.79 13.12 15.27
CA GLU A 88 -14.73 14.43 14.61
C GLU A 88 -14.07 14.38 13.23
N ALA A 89 -13.55 13.22 12.83
CA ALA A 89 -12.86 13.09 11.57
C ALA A 89 -13.78 13.52 10.42
N PRO A 90 -13.30 14.38 9.49
CA PRO A 90 -14.07 14.70 8.32
C PRO A 90 -14.36 13.42 7.54
N SER A 91 -15.38 13.42 6.68
CA SER A 91 -15.69 12.33 5.74
C SER A 91 -14.62 12.08 4.66
N ARG A 92 -13.39 12.53 4.92
CA ARG A 92 -12.21 12.39 4.05
C ARG A 92 -11.29 11.33 4.64
N THR A 93 -11.06 10.30 3.84
CA THR A 93 -10.07 9.27 4.10
C THR A 93 -8.90 9.40 3.13
N GLN A 94 -7.76 8.86 3.53
CA GLN A 94 -6.61 8.60 2.68
C GLN A 94 -6.50 7.09 2.50
N THR A 95 -6.56 6.63 1.26
CA THR A 95 -6.24 5.23 0.94
C THR A 95 -4.74 5.03 1.09
N MET A 96 -4.35 4.09 1.95
CA MET A 96 -2.97 3.67 2.17
C MET A 96 -2.81 2.17 1.86
N THR A 97 -1.57 1.71 1.75
CA THR A 97 -1.28 0.29 1.50
C THR A 97 -0.70 -0.34 2.76
N VAL A 98 -1.39 -1.32 3.34
CA VAL A 98 -0.83 -2.16 4.40
C VAL A 98 0.15 -3.13 3.76
N VAL A 99 1.41 -3.09 4.21
CA VAL A 99 2.52 -3.87 3.66
C VAL A 99 3.11 -4.86 4.67
N GLY A 100 2.65 -4.83 5.91
CA GLY A 100 3.13 -5.72 6.96
C GLY A 100 2.50 -5.41 8.31
N TYR A 101 2.99 -6.08 9.35
CA TYR A 101 2.58 -5.92 10.73
C TYR A 101 3.74 -6.21 11.67
N GLY A 102 3.62 -5.77 12.91
CA GLY A 102 4.61 -6.03 13.94
C GLY A 102 4.07 -5.76 15.35
N THR A 103 4.99 -5.83 16.31
CA THR A 103 4.74 -5.54 17.71
C THR A 103 5.92 -4.74 18.28
N GLN A 104 5.63 -3.62 18.94
CA GLN A 104 6.62 -2.76 19.58
C GLN A 104 6.08 -2.35 20.95
N ASN A 105 6.85 -2.54 22.02
CA ASN A 105 6.47 -2.14 23.39
C ASN A 105 5.05 -2.63 23.78
N SER A 106 4.75 -3.91 23.53
CA SER A 106 3.44 -4.53 23.75
C SER A 106 2.28 -3.96 22.94
N LYS A 107 2.54 -3.05 21.99
CA LYS A 107 1.56 -2.57 21.01
C LYS A 107 1.72 -3.29 19.69
N ASN A 108 0.63 -3.89 19.23
CA ASN A 108 0.55 -4.47 17.90
C ASN A 108 0.27 -3.36 16.87
N TYR A 109 0.89 -3.43 15.70
CA TYR A 109 0.63 -2.44 14.65
C TYR A 109 0.62 -3.04 13.24
N TRP A 110 -0.10 -2.38 12.35
CA TRP A 110 0.02 -2.47 10.90
C TRP A 110 1.11 -1.53 10.40
N ILE A 111 1.84 -1.92 9.35
CA ILE A 111 2.78 -1.06 8.63
C ILE A 111 2.08 -0.58 7.37
N LEU A 112 1.78 0.71 7.29
CA LEU A 112 1.12 1.32 6.15
C LEU A 112 2.10 2.18 5.37
N LYS A 113 2.13 2.00 4.05
CA LYS A 113 2.79 2.88 3.10
C LYS A 113 1.83 3.99 2.67
N ASN A 114 2.28 5.23 2.80
CA ASN A 114 1.56 6.42 2.34
C ASN A 114 2.13 6.94 1.01
N SER A 115 1.45 7.89 0.39
CA SER A 115 1.82 8.53 -0.88
C SER A 115 2.11 10.04 -0.73
N TRP A 116 2.50 10.49 0.46
CA TRP A 116 2.84 11.90 0.75
C TRP A 116 4.35 12.18 0.74
N GLY A 117 5.13 11.27 0.16
CA GLY A 117 6.58 11.36 0.08
C GLY A 117 7.30 10.80 1.32
N GLU A 118 8.61 10.61 1.17
CA GLU A 118 9.45 9.94 2.18
C GLU A 118 9.73 10.82 3.40
N THR A 119 9.56 12.14 3.29
CA THR A 119 9.76 13.09 4.41
C THR A 119 8.62 13.09 5.43
N TRP A 120 7.50 12.45 5.10
CA TRP A 120 6.38 12.25 5.99
C TRP A 120 6.52 10.92 6.74
N GLY A 121 6.18 10.91 8.03
CA GLY A 121 6.26 9.71 8.87
C GLY A 121 7.66 9.10 8.91
N MET A 122 7.69 7.78 8.97
CA MET A 122 8.90 6.97 9.01
C MET A 122 9.29 6.56 7.59
N ASN A 123 9.96 7.44 6.85
CA ASN A 123 10.33 7.23 5.44
C ASN A 123 9.11 6.96 4.53
N GLY A 124 8.01 7.70 4.72
CA GLY A 124 6.75 7.50 4.00
C GLY A 124 5.83 6.44 4.58
N TYR A 125 6.21 5.82 5.71
CA TYR A 125 5.41 4.81 6.39
C TYR A 125 4.86 5.30 7.73
N ILE A 126 3.83 4.60 8.20
CA ILE A 126 3.23 4.76 9.53
C ILE A 126 3.01 3.39 10.17
N TYR A 127 3.30 3.30 11.45
CA TYR A 127 2.87 2.18 12.29
C TYR A 127 1.53 2.54 12.89
N TYR A 128 0.48 1.81 12.54
CA TYR A 128 -0.89 2.11 12.94
C TYR A 128 -1.38 1.01 13.89
N GLU A 129 -1.88 1.36 15.08
CA GLU A 129 -2.26 0.35 16.08
C GLU A 129 -3.31 -0.64 15.53
N ARG A 130 -3.06 -1.95 15.68
CA ARG A 130 -3.92 -3.04 15.17
C ARG A 130 -4.61 -3.82 16.27
N GLY A 131 -5.72 -4.48 15.93
CA GLY A 131 -6.47 -5.36 16.83
C GLY A 131 -7.32 -4.60 17.86
N VAL A 132 -7.50 -3.30 17.65
CA VAL A 132 -8.28 -2.40 18.53
C VAL A 132 -9.24 -1.51 17.74
N GLU A 133 -9.42 -1.78 16.45
CA GLU A 133 -10.31 -1.00 15.57
C GLU A 133 -10.03 0.51 15.62
N SER A 134 -8.75 0.89 15.72
CA SER A 134 -8.32 2.28 15.83
C SER A 134 -8.84 3.09 14.63
N CYS A 135 -9.74 4.06 14.89
CA CYS A 135 -10.53 4.79 13.89
C CYS A 135 -11.16 3.91 12.78
N GLY A 136 -11.54 2.66 13.08
CA GLY A 136 -12.22 1.77 12.13
C GLY A 136 -11.36 1.31 10.95
N ILE A 137 -10.03 1.32 11.09
CA ILE A 137 -9.11 0.90 10.01
C ILE A 137 -9.32 -0.57 9.58
N GLU A 138 -9.81 -1.43 10.49
CA GLU A 138 -10.09 -2.86 10.21
C GLU A 138 -11.59 -3.08 9.89
N GLU A 139 -12.45 -2.10 10.22
CA GLU A 139 -13.86 -2.05 9.80
C GLU A 139 -14.07 -1.63 8.34
N GLY A 140 -13.08 -1.01 7.71
CA GLY A 140 -13.16 -0.62 6.29
C GLY A 140 -13.31 -1.82 5.34
N ASP A 141 -13.69 -1.55 4.10
CA ASP A 141 -13.52 -2.57 3.05
C ASP A 141 -12.04 -2.61 2.63
N LEU A 142 -11.39 -3.73 2.97
CA LEU A 142 -9.98 -3.99 2.67
C LEU A 142 -9.89 -4.81 1.38
N PHE A 143 -9.04 -4.38 0.45
CA PHE A 143 -8.87 -5.03 -0.84
C PHE A 143 -7.41 -5.37 -1.11
N GLY A 144 -7.17 -6.60 -1.55
CA GLY A 144 -5.92 -7.00 -2.16
C GLY A 144 -6.06 -7.17 -3.66
N VAL A 145 -4.93 -7.21 -4.37
CA VAL A 145 -4.90 -7.32 -5.84
C VAL A 145 -3.97 -8.46 -6.22
N GLU A 146 -4.48 -9.39 -7.02
CA GLU A 146 -3.65 -10.41 -7.65
C GLU A 146 -3.34 -9.98 -9.06
N VAL A 147 -2.05 -10.07 -9.40
CA VAL A 147 -1.51 -9.59 -10.66
C VAL A 147 -1.06 -10.75 -11.53
N ARG A 148 -1.17 -10.57 -12.84
CA ARG A 148 -0.56 -11.44 -13.84
C ARG A 148 0.42 -10.64 -14.68
N LYS A 149 1.58 -11.24 -14.98
CA LYS A 149 2.57 -10.70 -15.91
C LYS A 149 2.36 -11.31 -17.30
N VAL A 150 2.88 -10.64 -18.33
CA VAL A 150 2.92 -11.22 -19.67
C VAL A 150 3.92 -12.38 -19.67
N PRO A 151 3.54 -13.59 -20.12
CA PRO A 151 4.44 -14.74 -20.19
C PRO A 151 5.69 -14.43 -21.05
N GLY A 152 6.86 -14.90 -20.62
CA GLY A 152 8.13 -14.70 -21.32
C GLY A 152 8.98 -13.52 -20.84
N VAL A 153 8.50 -12.76 -19.85
CA VAL A 153 9.28 -11.75 -19.13
C VAL A 153 9.54 -12.26 -17.72
N GLU A 154 10.65 -12.96 -17.54
CA GLU A 154 11.20 -13.16 -16.19
C GLU A 154 11.55 -11.78 -15.63
N ALA A 155 11.14 -11.51 -14.39
CA ALA A 155 11.63 -10.34 -13.69
C ALA A 155 13.15 -10.42 -13.71
N ALA A 156 13.84 -9.42 -14.24
CA ALA A 156 15.26 -9.23 -13.99
C ALA A 156 15.42 -9.13 -12.47
N ASN A 157 15.69 -10.26 -11.85
CA ASN A 157 15.88 -10.37 -10.42
C ASN A 157 17.26 -9.76 -10.16
N LYS A 158 17.34 -8.43 -10.09
CA LYS A 158 18.53 -7.74 -9.57
C LYS A 158 18.57 -7.91 -8.04
N ARG A 159 18.58 -9.16 -7.58
CA ARG A 159 19.37 -9.50 -6.40
C ARG A 159 20.75 -9.77 -6.95
N SER A 160 21.57 -8.72 -7.01
CA SER A 160 23.00 -8.92 -7.11
C SER A 160 23.41 -9.80 -5.93
N ASP A 161 23.89 -10.99 -6.23
CA ASP A 161 24.65 -11.83 -5.32
C ASP A 161 25.66 -10.97 -4.57
N CYS A 162 25.42 -10.74 -3.28
CA CYS A 162 26.47 -10.38 -2.34
C CYS A 162 27.22 -11.67 -1.99
N HIS A 163 27.97 -12.21 -2.94
CA HIS A 163 29.05 -13.16 -2.68
C HIS A 163 30.03 -13.10 -3.85
N ASP A 164 31.01 -12.23 -3.71
CA ASP A 164 32.44 -12.50 -3.93
C ASP A 164 33.15 -11.18 -4.23
N HIS A 165 34.18 -10.88 -3.43
CA HIS A 165 35.06 -9.70 -3.43
C HIS A 165 34.63 -8.54 -2.52
N CYS A 166 34.75 -8.77 -1.21
CA CYS A 166 35.30 -7.74 -0.33
C CYS A 166 36.78 -8.08 -0.08
N ASN A 167 37.65 -7.11 -0.38
CA ASN A 167 39.07 -7.10 0.01
C ASN A 167 39.24 -7.21 1.53
#